data_AF-A0A8S7TKP6-F1
#
_entry.id   AF-A0A8S7TKP6-F1
#
_cell.length_a   1.000
_cell.length_b   1.000
_cell.length_c   1.000
_cell.angle_alpha   90.00
_cell.angle_beta   90.00
_cell.angle_gamma   90.00
#
_symmetry.space_group_name_H-M   'P 1'
#
loop_
_entity.id
_entity.type
_entity.pdbx_description
1 polymer ?
#
loop_
_entity_poly.entity_id
_entity_poly.type
_entity_poly.pdbx_seq_one_letter_code
_entity_poly.pdbx_strand_id
1 'polypeptide(L)'
;MKRCPRKGATAASGYMRWEGVSDGLKVTAGSVIQRDDLVQYTATADATSSGGVLRVPITCSTTGAVGNADDGTALILVTPVNGLPSSGVADTLTGGFDTEDLETWRARVIERYYWTPQGGADGDYVVWAKEVPGITRAWTYRHWMGTGTVGVMIASSDLINPIPEESTETAARQHIGPLAPVAGSDLYVFRPVAHKVDFHIRVTPDTPEIRAAITAELRSFLLRDGYPQGELKVSRISEAISGANGEYSHQLLAPADNISIAKNELAVLGTISWT
;
A
#
# COMPACT_ATOMS: atom_id res chain seq x y z
N MET A 1 2.89 23.58 -20.23
CA MET A 1 2.11 22.45 -20.79
C MET A 1 1.74 21.52 -19.63
N LYS A 2 0.46 21.20 -19.45
CA LYS A 2 -0.01 20.34 -18.35
C LYS A 2 0.48 18.90 -18.62
N ARG A 3 1.55 18.48 -17.94
CA ARG A 3 2.15 17.14 -18.09
C ARG A 3 1.59 16.21 -17.02
N CYS A 4 1.15 15.03 -17.42
CA CYS A 4 0.74 13.94 -16.54
C CYS A 4 1.23 12.63 -17.16
N PRO A 5 2.53 12.29 -17.02
CA PRO A 5 3.06 11.04 -17.56
C PRO A 5 2.42 9.84 -16.86
N ARG A 6 2.22 8.75 -17.60
CA ARG A 6 1.77 7.47 -17.05
C ARG A 6 2.88 6.91 -16.16
N LYS A 7 2.53 6.43 -14.97
CA LYS A 7 3.52 5.78 -14.10
C LYS A 7 3.97 4.46 -14.73
N GLY A 8 5.28 4.31 -14.88
CA GLY A 8 5.89 3.04 -15.24
C GLY A 8 5.87 2.05 -14.06
N ALA A 9 6.09 0.78 -14.37
CA ALA A 9 6.26 -0.24 -13.35
C ALA A 9 7.56 -0.01 -12.54
N THR A 10 7.52 -0.32 -11.25
CA THR A 10 8.66 -0.24 -10.32
C THR A 10 9.04 -1.63 -9.81
N ALA A 11 10.31 -1.84 -9.47
CA ALA A 11 10.78 -3.09 -8.91
C ALA A 11 10.57 -3.12 -7.40
N ALA A 12 10.18 -4.29 -6.89
CA ALA A 12 10.15 -4.53 -5.45
C ALA A 12 11.57 -4.54 -4.87
N SER A 13 11.72 -4.08 -3.64
CA SER A 13 12.99 -4.07 -2.91
C SER A 13 12.75 -4.35 -1.43
N GLY A 14 13.81 -4.76 -0.75
CA GLY A 14 13.81 -5.05 0.67
C GLY A 14 15.03 -5.89 1.00
N TYR A 15 14.89 -6.90 1.85
CA TYR A 15 16.02 -7.70 2.29
C TYR A 15 15.74 -9.20 2.21
N MET A 16 16.79 -9.97 2.01
CA MET A 16 16.83 -11.40 2.30
C MET A 16 17.61 -11.59 3.59
N ARG A 17 17.13 -12.45 4.49
CA ARG A 17 17.81 -12.75 5.75
C ARG A 17 18.07 -14.23 5.98
N TRP A 18 19.08 -14.47 6.79
CA TRP A 18 19.42 -15.75 7.40
C TRP A 18 19.61 -15.58 8.90
N GLU A 19 19.24 -16.60 9.65
CA GLU A 19 19.39 -16.66 11.10
C GLU A 19 20.19 -17.91 11.49
N GLY A 20 20.92 -17.85 12.61
CA GLY A 20 21.74 -18.96 13.10
C GLY A 20 22.97 -19.27 12.25
N VAL A 21 23.48 -18.31 11.49
CA VAL A 21 24.65 -18.48 10.60
C VAL A 21 25.95 -18.04 11.29
N SER A 22 27.09 -18.61 10.91
CA SER A 22 28.38 -18.18 11.43
C SER A 22 28.72 -16.75 11.01
N ASP A 23 29.49 -16.03 11.84
CA ASP A 23 29.94 -14.67 11.55
C ASP A 23 31.00 -14.62 10.44
N GLY A 24 31.07 -13.50 9.71
CA GLY A 24 32.06 -13.28 8.66
C GLY A 24 31.74 -13.88 7.29
N LEU A 25 30.56 -14.48 7.12
CA LEU A 25 30.04 -14.92 5.82
C LEU A 25 29.62 -13.71 5.01
N LYS A 26 30.06 -13.63 3.75
CA LYS A 26 29.83 -12.46 2.89
C LYS A 26 29.01 -12.83 1.66
N VAL A 27 27.95 -12.07 1.40
CA VAL A 27 27.23 -12.03 0.12
C VAL A 27 27.60 -10.72 -0.57
N THR A 28 28.03 -10.81 -1.83
CA THR A 28 28.46 -9.63 -2.60
C THR A 28 27.31 -9.03 -3.39
N ALA A 29 27.38 -7.72 -3.65
CA ALA A 29 26.53 -7.06 -4.62
C ALA A 29 26.57 -7.79 -5.98
N GLY A 30 25.43 -7.85 -6.67
CA GLY A 30 25.28 -8.60 -7.91
C GLY A 30 24.97 -10.09 -7.75
N SER A 31 24.99 -10.63 -6.52
CA SER A 31 24.52 -12.01 -6.28
C SER A 31 23.06 -12.16 -6.70
N VAL A 32 22.74 -13.27 -7.37
CA VAL A 32 21.38 -13.57 -7.84
C VAL A 32 20.66 -14.42 -6.81
N ILE A 33 19.45 -14.00 -6.46
CA ILE A 33 18.52 -14.69 -5.58
C ILE A 33 17.29 -15.04 -6.42
N GLN A 34 16.67 -16.19 -6.14
CA GLN A 34 15.48 -16.63 -6.82
C GLN A 34 14.41 -17.09 -5.82
N ARG A 35 13.16 -16.75 -6.10
CA ARG A 35 11.98 -17.29 -5.43
C ARG A 35 11.53 -18.60 -6.12
N ASP A 36 10.65 -19.35 -5.48
CA ASP A 36 10.14 -20.63 -5.98
C ASP A 36 9.45 -20.54 -7.36
N ASP A 37 8.76 -19.43 -7.63
CA ASP A 37 8.09 -19.09 -8.89
C ASP A 37 9.01 -18.52 -9.97
N LEU A 38 10.33 -18.64 -9.80
CA LEU A 38 11.38 -18.16 -10.71
C LEU A 38 11.54 -16.62 -10.76
N VAL A 39 10.86 -15.87 -9.90
CA VAL A 39 11.13 -14.42 -9.78
C VAL A 39 12.54 -14.21 -9.23
N GLN A 40 13.33 -13.43 -9.95
CA GLN A 40 14.74 -13.16 -9.62
C GLN A 40 14.91 -11.81 -8.94
N TYR A 41 15.85 -11.79 -8.00
CA TYR A 41 16.31 -10.61 -7.28
C TYR A 41 17.82 -10.52 -7.36
N THR A 42 18.36 -9.32 -7.18
CA THR A 42 19.79 -9.05 -7.20
C THR A 42 20.19 -8.31 -5.93
N ALA A 43 21.27 -8.76 -5.29
CA ALA A 43 21.86 -8.05 -4.16
C ALA A 43 22.38 -6.68 -4.59
N THR A 44 21.94 -5.62 -3.91
CA THR A 44 22.29 -4.23 -4.27
C THR A 44 23.53 -3.73 -3.56
N ALA A 45 23.91 -4.36 -2.45
CA ALA A 45 25.13 -4.07 -1.71
C ALA A 45 25.73 -5.34 -1.11
N ASP A 46 27.01 -5.28 -0.79
CA ASP A 46 27.68 -6.29 0.02
C ASP A 46 27.05 -6.34 1.42
N ALA A 47 26.88 -7.54 1.97
CA ALA A 47 26.53 -7.72 3.37
C ALA A 47 27.32 -8.87 3.98
N THR A 48 27.66 -8.72 5.26
CA THR A 48 28.45 -9.69 6.03
C THR A 48 27.68 -10.09 7.28
N SER A 49 27.70 -11.38 7.62
CA SER A 49 27.02 -11.90 8.80
C SER A 49 27.72 -11.45 10.08
N SER A 50 26.91 -11.11 11.09
CA SER A 50 27.38 -10.71 12.42
C SER A 50 26.31 -11.03 13.46
N GLY A 51 26.73 -11.55 14.62
CA GLY A 51 25.81 -11.89 15.70
C GLY A 51 24.80 -12.98 15.32
N GLY A 52 25.17 -13.90 14.43
CA GLY A 52 24.27 -14.98 14.00
C GLY A 52 23.26 -14.60 12.91
N VAL A 53 23.28 -13.36 12.41
CA VAL A 53 22.33 -12.85 11.41
C VAL A 53 23.08 -12.33 10.19
N LEU A 54 22.55 -12.64 9.00
CA LEU A 54 22.94 -11.99 7.75
C LEU A 54 21.70 -11.38 7.11
N ARG A 55 21.78 -10.10 6.73
CA ARG A 55 20.68 -9.38 6.08
C ARG A 55 21.23 -8.65 4.85
N VAL A 56 20.81 -9.11 3.67
CA VAL A 56 21.30 -8.62 2.36
C VAL A 56 20.22 -7.76 1.71
N PRO A 57 20.50 -6.51 1.32
CA PRO A 57 19.55 -5.72 0.56
C PRO A 57 19.44 -6.26 -0.86
N ILE A 58 18.20 -6.49 -1.32
CA ILE A 58 17.90 -7.06 -2.63
C ILE A 58 16.83 -6.24 -3.35
N THR A 59 16.90 -6.23 -4.68
CA THR A 59 15.89 -5.62 -5.56
C THR A 59 15.49 -6.62 -6.64
N CYS A 60 14.20 -6.68 -6.95
CA CYS A 60 13.64 -7.54 -7.99
C CYS A 60 14.21 -7.15 -9.35
N SER A 61 14.64 -8.13 -10.13
CA SER A 61 15.19 -7.91 -11.47
C SER A 61 14.09 -7.55 -12.49
N THR A 62 12.83 -7.89 -12.19
CA THR A 62 11.66 -7.53 -13.00
C THR A 62 10.82 -6.47 -12.27
N THR A 63 10.35 -5.47 -12.99
CA THR A 63 9.41 -4.47 -12.44
C THR A 63 7.99 -5.02 -12.40
N GLY A 64 7.18 -4.54 -11.45
CA GLY A 64 5.80 -4.98 -11.26
C GLY A 64 5.51 -5.49 -9.86
N ALA A 65 4.23 -5.67 -9.56
CA ALA A 65 3.75 -6.17 -8.28
C ALA A 65 4.16 -7.63 -8.03
N VAL A 66 4.46 -8.38 -9.09
CA VAL A 66 4.94 -9.77 -9.03
C VAL A 66 6.20 -9.93 -8.16
N GLY A 67 7.03 -8.89 -8.06
CA GLY A 67 8.25 -8.92 -7.25
C GLY A 67 8.03 -8.80 -5.74
N ASN A 68 6.82 -8.42 -5.29
CA ASN A 68 6.54 -8.29 -3.86
C ASN A 68 6.47 -9.67 -3.19
N ALA A 69 6.88 -9.75 -1.93
CA ALA A 69 6.86 -10.96 -1.14
C ALA A 69 6.69 -10.65 0.34
N ASP A 70 5.86 -11.42 1.03
CA ASP A 70 5.66 -11.27 2.48
C ASP A 70 6.88 -11.75 3.25
N ASP A 71 6.98 -11.31 4.51
CA ASP A 71 7.97 -11.82 5.44
C ASP A 71 7.94 -13.35 5.53
N GLY A 72 9.12 -13.98 5.56
CA GLY A 72 9.23 -15.43 5.63
C GLY A 72 9.11 -16.16 4.29
N THR A 73 8.80 -15.45 3.19
CA THR A 73 8.78 -16.07 1.85
C THR A 73 10.14 -16.68 1.53
N ALA A 74 10.16 -17.94 1.12
CA ALA A 74 11.39 -18.66 0.84
C ALA A 74 12.14 -18.05 -0.36
N LEU A 75 13.44 -17.82 -0.18
CA LEU A 75 14.35 -17.31 -1.21
C LEU A 75 15.58 -18.21 -1.29
N ILE A 76 16.13 -18.35 -2.48
CA ILE A 76 17.27 -19.23 -2.75
C ILE A 76 18.38 -18.43 -3.42
N LEU A 77 19.55 -18.42 -2.82
CA LEU A 77 20.77 -17.87 -3.41
C LEU A 77 21.24 -18.79 -4.55
N VAL A 78 21.23 -18.28 -5.78
CA VAL A 78 21.58 -19.04 -7.00
C VAL A 78 23.08 -19.33 -7.05
N THR A 79 23.90 -18.39 -6.58
CA THR A 79 25.36 -18.56 -6.46
C THR A 79 25.69 -18.89 -5.00
N PRO A 80 26.02 -20.15 -4.66
CA PRO A 80 26.28 -20.54 -3.28
C PRO A 80 27.47 -19.79 -2.68
N VAL A 81 27.35 -19.45 -1.39
CA VAL A 81 28.45 -18.89 -0.59
C VAL A 81 28.92 -19.97 0.37
N ASN A 82 30.23 -20.24 0.42
CA ASN A 82 30.77 -21.29 1.27
C ASN A 82 30.44 -21.01 2.75
N GLY A 83 29.87 -21.99 3.44
CA GLY A 83 29.44 -21.87 4.84
C GLY A 83 28.10 -21.18 5.07
N LEU A 84 27.43 -20.67 4.02
CA LEU A 84 26.09 -20.10 4.09
C LEU A 84 25.09 -21.04 3.39
N PRO A 85 23.96 -21.42 4.02
CA PRO A 85 22.91 -22.15 3.33
C PRO A 85 22.31 -21.27 2.23
N SER A 86 22.12 -21.82 1.01
CA SER A 86 21.50 -21.06 -0.08
C SER A 86 20.06 -20.64 0.23
N SER A 87 19.34 -21.40 1.06
CA SER A 87 17.99 -21.06 1.50
C SER A 87 18.03 -19.97 2.58
N GLY A 88 17.28 -18.90 2.35
CA GLY A 88 16.94 -17.90 3.36
C GLY A 88 15.50 -17.44 3.15
N VAL A 89 15.13 -16.35 3.81
CA VAL A 89 13.76 -15.81 3.74
C VAL A 89 13.75 -14.33 3.40
N ALA A 90 12.68 -13.88 2.74
CA ALA A 90 12.41 -12.47 2.56
C ALA A 90 12.10 -11.82 3.91
N ASP A 91 12.62 -10.61 4.10
CA ASP A 91 12.23 -9.65 5.14
C ASP A 91 11.42 -8.55 4.46
N THR A 92 10.16 -8.91 4.15
CA THR A 92 9.16 -8.21 3.32
C THR A 92 9.72 -7.43 2.13
N LEU A 93 9.41 -7.88 0.91
CA LEU A 93 9.78 -7.21 -0.33
C LEU A 93 8.60 -6.40 -0.84
N THR A 94 8.77 -5.08 -0.97
CA THR A 94 7.69 -4.14 -1.29
C THR A 94 8.13 -3.09 -2.31
N GLY A 95 7.20 -2.24 -2.77
CA GLY A 95 7.49 -1.18 -3.73
C GLY A 95 7.48 -1.63 -5.20
N GLY A 96 7.16 -2.90 -5.45
CA GLY A 96 6.83 -3.38 -6.78
C GLY A 96 5.42 -2.93 -7.16
N PHE A 97 5.32 -2.09 -8.18
CA PHE A 97 4.05 -1.63 -8.72
C PHE A 97 4.02 -1.89 -10.22
N ASP A 98 2.88 -2.36 -10.72
CA ASP A 98 2.67 -2.50 -12.16
C ASP A 98 2.58 -1.13 -12.84
N THR A 99 2.66 -1.15 -14.16
CA THR A 99 2.38 0.05 -14.95
C THR A 99 0.96 0.50 -14.66
N GLU A 100 0.78 1.78 -14.34
CA GLU A 100 -0.52 2.35 -13.96
C GLU A 100 -1.61 2.01 -14.99
N ASP A 101 -2.77 1.56 -14.55
CA ASP A 101 -3.88 1.20 -15.44
C ASP A 101 -4.29 2.37 -16.36
N LEU A 102 -4.74 2.05 -17.58
CA LEU A 102 -5.04 3.06 -18.59
C LEU A 102 -6.16 4.02 -18.15
N GLU A 103 -7.23 3.52 -17.54
CA GLU A 103 -8.35 4.35 -17.10
C GLU A 103 -8.01 5.14 -15.83
N THR A 104 -7.18 4.57 -14.96
CA THR A 104 -6.61 5.31 -13.82
C THR A 104 -5.74 6.48 -14.30
N TRP A 105 -4.88 6.24 -15.28
CA TRP A 105 -4.05 7.29 -15.88
C TRP A 105 -4.91 8.36 -16.57
N ARG A 106 -5.94 7.94 -17.32
CA ARG A 106 -6.90 8.85 -17.98
C ARG A 106 -7.59 9.76 -16.97
N ALA A 107 -8.06 9.21 -15.84
CA ALA A 107 -8.68 9.99 -14.78
C ALA A 107 -7.72 11.06 -14.22
N ARG A 108 -6.44 10.72 -14.01
CA ARG A 108 -5.41 11.68 -13.59
C ARG A 108 -5.08 12.74 -14.63
N VAL A 109 -5.09 12.40 -15.92
CA VAL A 109 -4.92 13.38 -17.01
C VAL A 109 -6.06 14.40 -16.99
N ILE A 110 -7.30 13.93 -16.82
CA ILE A 110 -8.48 14.79 -16.69
C ILE A 110 -8.37 15.65 -15.43
N GLU A 111 -8.02 15.08 -14.28
CA GLU A 111 -7.81 15.80 -13.01
C GLU A 111 -6.76 16.93 -13.18
N ARG A 112 -5.61 16.62 -13.79
CA ARG A 112 -4.55 17.61 -14.08
C ARG A 112 -4.99 18.66 -15.09
N TYR A 113 -5.94 18.35 -15.98
CA TYR A 113 -6.50 19.33 -16.91
C TYR A 113 -7.42 20.32 -16.19
N TYR A 114 -8.26 19.85 -15.27
CA TYR A 114 -9.12 20.71 -14.45
C TYR A 114 -8.32 21.55 -13.45
N TRP A 115 -7.32 20.96 -12.79
CA TRP A 115 -6.53 21.63 -11.77
C TRP A 115 -5.27 22.26 -12.33
N THR A 116 -5.25 23.60 -12.37
CA THR A 116 -4.06 24.36 -12.76
C THR A 116 -3.12 24.45 -11.56
N PRO A 117 -1.83 24.07 -11.69
CA PRO A 117 -0.90 24.14 -10.57
C PRO A 117 -0.74 25.56 -10.03
N GLN A 118 -0.75 25.71 -8.70
CA GLN A 118 -0.70 27.01 -8.03
C GLN A 118 0.57 27.21 -7.17
N GLY A 119 1.52 26.29 -7.28
CA GLY A 119 2.82 26.41 -6.61
C GLY A 119 2.74 26.21 -5.11
N GLY A 120 1.95 25.24 -4.64
CA GLY A 120 1.82 24.86 -3.23
C GLY A 120 0.43 25.04 -2.64
N ALA A 121 -0.62 25.09 -3.46
CA ALA A 121 -1.99 25.00 -2.96
C ALA A 121 -2.33 23.55 -2.53
N ASP A 122 -3.41 23.37 -1.77
CA ASP A 122 -3.78 22.04 -1.23
C ASP A 122 -3.86 20.96 -2.33
N GLY A 123 -4.42 21.30 -3.48
CA GLY A 123 -4.54 20.40 -4.63
C GLY A 123 -3.21 20.03 -5.28
N ASP A 124 -2.19 20.88 -5.18
CA ASP A 124 -0.86 20.59 -5.72
C ASP A 124 -0.23 19.40 -4.99
N TYR A 125 -0.31 19.39 -3.66
CA TYR A 125 0.20 18.29 -2.83
C TYR A 125 -0.50 16.95 -3.13
N VAL A 126 -1.82 16.97 -3.37
CA VAL A 126 -2.57 15.77 -3.77
C VAL A 126 -2.08 15.25 -5.12
N VAL A 127 -1.91 16.14 -6.10
CA VAL A 127 -1.44 15.77 -7.44
C VAL A 127 -0.01 15.23 -7.38
N TRP A 128 0.90 15.89 -6.65
CA TRP A 128 2.28 15.45 -6.49
C TRP A 128 2.35 14.08 -5.80
N ALA A 129 1.57 13.85 -4.74
CA ALA A 129 1.50 12.53 -4.10
C ALA A 129 1.03 11.45 -5.08
N LYS A 130 -0.01 11.74 -5.87
CA LYS A 130 -0.55 10.84 -6.90
C LYS A 130 0.37 10.62 -8.10
N GLU A 131 1.50 11.32 -8.24
CA GLU A 131 2.51 11.04 -9.27
C GLU A 131 3.42 9.86 -8.89
N VAL A 132 3.46 9.48 -7.61
CA VAL A 132 4.32 8.41 -7.08
C VAL A 132 3.64 7.03 -7.25
N PRO A 133 4.33 6.02 -7.82
CA PRO A 133 3.81 4.66 -7.92
C PRO A 133 3.29 4.12 -6.58
N GLY A 134 2.16 3.41 -6.61
CA GLY A 134 1.48 2.92 -5.40
C GLY A 134 0.51 3.89 -4.74
N ILE A 135 0.54 5.18 -5.06
CA ILE A 135 -0.40 6.17 -4.51
C ILE A 135 -1.45 6.54 -5.55
N THR A 136 -2.72 6.33 -5.22
CA THR A 136 -3.87 6.71 -6.06
C THR A 136 -4.78 7.71 -5.36
N ARG A 137 -4.66 7.86 -4.04
CA ARG A 137 -5.46 8.75 -3.20
C ARG A 137 -4.53 9.54 -2.27
N ALA A 138 -4.86 10.80 -2.04
CA ALA A 138 -4.15 11.62 -1.07
C ALA A 138 -5.05 12.74 -0.53
N TRP A 139 -4.76 13.20 0.69
CA TRP A 139 -5.44 14.30 1.34
C TRP A 139 -4.42 15.28 1.91
N THR A 140 -4.66 16.57 1.70
CA THR A 140 -3.82 17.64 2.22
C THR A 140 -4.46 18.24 3.46
N TYR A 141 -3.67 18.42 4.51
CA TYR A 141 -4.08 19.02 5.77
C TYR A 141 -3.21 20.24 6.08
N ARG A 142 -3.83 21.41 6.11
CA ARG A 142 -3.18 22.61 6.62
C ARG A 142 -2.99 22.51 8.13
N HIS A 143 -1.87 23.04 8.60
CA HIS A 143 -1.54 23.16 10.02
C HIS A 143 -1.47 21.81 10.76
N TRP A 144 -0.96 20.78 10.09
CA TRP A 144 -0.90 19.43 10.64
C TRP A 144 -0.14 19.36 11.98
N MET A 145 1.00 20.03 12.07
CA MET A 145 1.84 20.16 13.26
C MET A 145 1.93 21.63 13.73
N GLY A 146 0.85 22.39 13.53
CA GLY A 146 0.78 23.82 13.87
C GLY A 146 0.95 24.75 12.67
N THR A 147 0.93 26.06 12.92
CA THR A 147 0.96 27.09 11.88
C THR A 147 2.21 26.96 11.00
N GLY A 148 2.05 27.07 9.67
CA GLY A 148 3.18 26.91 8.74
C GLY A 148 3.61 25.46 8.50
N THR A 149 2.71 24.49 8.67
CA THR A 149 2.98 23.08 8.34
C THR A 149 1.90 22.53 7.40
N VAL A 150 2.29 21.60 6.53
CA VAL A 150 1.40 20.89 5.62
C VAL A 150 1.55 19.39 5.83
N GLY A 151 0.44 18.73 6.15
CA GLY A 151 0.33 17.27 6.16
C GLY A 151 -0.19 16.76 4.82
N VAL A 152 0.41 15.71 4.28
CA VAL A 152 -0.07 14.99 3.09
C VAL A 152 -0.22 13.53 3.46
N MET A 153 -1.46 13.10 3.60
CA MET A 153 -1.78 11.71 3.88
C MET A 153 -1.93 10.94 2.57
N ILE A 154 -1.21 9.83 2.42
CA ILE A 154 -1.17 9.02 1.19
C ILE A 154 -1.94 7.71 1.35
N ALA A 155 -2.65 7.28 0.30
CA ALA A 155 -3.31 5.99 0.26
C ALA A 155 -3.36 5.38 -1.16
N SER A 156 -3.66 4.09 -1.20
CA SER A 156 -3.95 3.33 -2.40
C SER A 156 -5.46 3.07 -2.53
N SER A 157 -5.88 2.75 -3.75
CA SER A 157 -7.23 2.28 -4.08
C SER A 157 -7.29 0.75 -4.10
N ASP A 158 -6.25 0.08 -3.64
CA ASP A 158 -6.23 -1.36 -3.39
C ASP A 158 -7.33 -1.72 -2.38
N LEU A 159 -8.17 -2.69 -2.75
CA LEU A 159 -9.32 -3.10 -1.94
C LEU A 159 -8.94 -3.95 -0.72
N ILE A 160 -7.73 -4.49 -0.69
CA ILE A 160 -7.21 -5.36 0.37
C ILE A 160 -6.25 -4.54 1.25
N ASN A 161 -5.30 -3.86 0.63
CA ASN A 161 -4.22 -3.12 1.31
C ASN A 161 -4.20 -1.63 0.87
N PRO A 162 -5.20 -0.84 1.28
CA PRO A 162 -5.28 0.58 0.88
C PRO A 162 -4.24 1.47 1.57
N ILE A 163 -3.56 0.97 2.60
CA ILE A 163 -2.51 1.69 3.34
C ILE A 163 -1.16 1.35 2.71
N PRO A 164 -0.43 2.33 2.13
CA PRO A 164 0.85 2.06 1.49
C PRO A 164 1.92 1.61 2.50
N GLU A 165 3.01 1.07 1.98
CA GLU A 165 4.17 0.71 2.79
C GLU A 165 5.08 1.92 3.05
N GLU A 166 5.98 1.79 4.02
CA GLU A 166 6.93 2.85 4.39
C GLU A 166 7.86 3.25 3.22
N SER A 167 8.19 2.28 2.36
CA SER A 167 8.94 2.52 1.12
C SER A 167 8.23 3.51 0.21
N THR A 168 6.90 3.40 0.10
CA THR A 168 6.06 4.29 -0.72
C THR A 168 5.93 5.68 -0.05
N GLU A 169 5.82 5.72 1.27
CA GLU A 169 5.84 6.98 2.05
C GLU A 169 7.14 7.75 1.83
N THR A 170 8.28 7.06 1.88
CA THR A 170 9.60 7.65 1.66
C THR A 170 9.75 8.17 0.23
N ALA A 171 9.32 7.40 -0.78
CA ALA A 171 9.32 7.84 -2.17
C ALA A 171 8.45 9.09 -2.37
N ALA A 172 7.28 9.15 -1.72
CA ALA A 172 6.40 10.31 -1.78
C ALA A 172 7.01 11.55 -1.12
N ARG A 173 7.64 11.39 0.04
CA ARG A 173 8.37 12.49 0.71
C ARG A 173 9.47 13.05 -0.17
N GLN A 174 10.26 12.19 -0.81
CA GLN A 174 11.36 12.58 -1.71
C GLN A 174 10.86 13.27 -2.98
N HIS A 175 9.71 12.83 -3.52
CA HIS A 175 9.11 13.43 -4.72
C HIS A 175 8.51 14.81 -4.44
N ILE A 176 7.77 14.95 -3.33
CA ILE A 176 7.04 16.18 -3.01
C ILE A 176 7.98 17.27 -2.47
N GLY A 177 9.00 16.90 -1.69
CA GLY A 177 9.90 17.86 -1.03
C GLY A 177 10.47 18.96 -1.94
N PRO A 178 11.05 18.63 -3.11
CA PRO A 178 11.57 19.63 -4.06
C PRO A 178 10.50 20.50 -4.74
N LEU A 179 9.24 20.07 -4.71
CA LEU A 179 8.11 20.78 -5.33
C LEU A 179 7.41 21.73 -4.35
N ALA A 180 7.49 21.42 -3.06
CA ALA A 180 6.92 22.24 -2.00
C ALA A 180 7.62 23.61 -1.91
N PRO A 181 6.88 24.70 -1.66
CA PRO A 181 7.47 26.02 -1.47
C PRO A 181 8.46 26.05 -0.30
N VAL A 182 9.60 26.72 -0.52
CA VAL A 182 10.66 26.85 0.50
C VAL A 182 10.21 27.71 1.69
N ALA A 183 9.28 28.64 1.48
CA ALA A 183 8.83 29.58 2.49
C ALA A 183 7.62 29.03 3.28
N GLY A 184 7.85 28.71 4.56
CA GLY A 184 6.78 28.63 5.57
C GLY A 184 5.96 27.33 5.61
N SER A 185 6.49 26.22 5.09
CA SER A 185 5.86 24.90 5.20
C SER A 185 6.86 23.81 5.58
N ASP A 186 6.79 23.32 6.81
CA ASP A 186 7.30 21.98 7.09
C ASP A 186 6.32 20.96 6.49
N LEU A 187 6.85 20.08 5.64
CA LEU A 187 6.08 19.06 4.92
C LEU A 187 6.11 17.72 5.66
N TYR A 188 4.94 17.21 5.99
CA TYR A 188 4.76 15.90 6.60
C TYR A 188 3.99 14.99 5.64
N VAL A 189 4.70 14.10 4.96
CA VAL A 189 4.08 13.01 4.21
C VAL A 189 3.97 11.80 5.13
N PHE A 190 2.75 11.26 5.28
CA PHE A 190 2.47 10.17 6.22
C PHE A 190 1.37 9.23 5.70
N ARG A 191 1.33 8.03 6.27
CA ARG A 191 0.32 7.01 6.00
C ARG A 191 -0.86 7.10 6.98
N PRO A 192 -2.09 6.76 6.57
CA PRO A 192 -3.23 6.67 7.47
C PRO A 192 -3.04 5.57 8.52
N VAL A 193 -3.65 5.77 9.68
CA VAL A 193 -3.90 4.73 10.66
C VAL A 193 -5.09 3.89 10.20
N ALA A 194 -4.97 2.57 10.28
CA ALA A 194 -6.07 1.66 9.92
C ALA A 194 -7.20 1.75 10.94
N HIS A 195 -8.39 2.18 10.51
CA HIS A 195 -9.62 2.04 11.29
C HIS A 195 -10.32 0.76 10.85
N LYS A 196 -10.08 -0.34 11.57
CA LYS A 196 -10.66 -1.64 11.26
C LYS A 196 -12.15 -1.65 11.59
N VAL A 197 -12.98 -1.97 10.60
CA VAL A 197 -14.42 -2.10 10.77
C VAL A 197 -14.80 -3.56 10.77
N ASP A 198 -15.18 -4.08 11.94
CA ASP A 198 -15.67 -5.44 12.09
C ASP A 198 -17.17 -5.52 11.77
N PHE A 199 -17.57 -6.62 11.14
CA PHE A 199 -18.96 -6.87 10.74
C PHE A 199 -19.48 -8.17 11.35
N HIS A 200 -20.74 -8.15 11.76
CA HIS A 200 -21.49 -9.35 12.10
C HIS A 200 -22.75 -9.42 11.23
N ILE A 201 -22.83 -10.42 10.37
CA ILE A 201 -23.85 -10.52 9.32
C ILE A 201 -24.50 -11.89 9.37
N ARG A 202 -25.83 -11.91 9.45
CA ARG A 202 -26.61 -13.10 9.09
C ARG A 202 -27.04 -12.97 7.65
N VAL A 203 -26.86 -14.02 6.85
CA VAL A 203 -27.21 -14.03 5.43
C VAL A 203 -28.00 -15.30 5.10
N THR A 204 -28.92 -15.21 4.13
CA THR A 204 -29.69 -16.36 3.65
C THR A 204 -29.82 -16.29 2.12
N PRO A 205 -29.42 -17.34 1.37
CA PRO A 205 -28.72 -18.54 1.85
C PRO A 205 -27.27 -18.23 2.27
N ASP A 206 -26.76 -18.99 3.23
CA ASP A 206 -25.41 -18.83 3.74
C ASP A 206 -24.43 -19.77 3.04
N THR A 207 -23.72 -19.26 2.04
CA THR A 207 -22.76 -20.02 1.23
C THR A 207 -21.42 -19.28 1.13
N PRO A 208 -20.28 -20.00 0.96
CA PRO A 208 -18.98 -19.37 0.78
C PRO A 208 -18.93 -18.35 -0.36
N GLU A 209 -19.65 -18.62 -1.46
CA GLU A 209 -19.72 -17.75 -2.63
C GLU A 209 -20.40 -16.41 -2.31
N ILE A 210 -21.53 -16.44 -1.60
CA ILE A 210 -22.25 -15.24 -1.17
C ILE A 210 -21.42 -14.46 -0.14
N ARG A 211 -20.80 -15.14 0.82
CA ARG A 211 -19.90 -14.50 1.79
C ARG A 211 -18.74 -13.77 1.09
N ALA A 212 -18.16 -14.37 0.06
CA ALA A 212 -17.11 -13.76 -0.74
C ALA A 212 -17.61 -12.53 -1.52
N ALA A 213 -18.80 -12.62 -2.12
CA ALA A 213 -19.44 -11.50 -2.82
C ALA A 213 -19.71 -10.32 -1.86
N ILE A 214 -20.28 -10.58 -0.68
CA ILE A 214 -20.50 -9.56 0.36
C ILE A 214 -19.16 -8.95 0.82
N THR A 215 -18.14 -9.78 1.01
CA THR A 215 -16.80 -9.29 1.39
C THR A 215 -16.23 -8.34 0.33
N ALA A 216 -16.42 -8.64 -0.96
CA ALA A 216 -16.00 -7.77 -2.05
C ALA A 216 -16.77 -6.43 -2.07
N GLU A 217 -18.09 -6.47 -1.88
CA GLU A 217 -18.92 -5.25 -1.81
C GLU A 217 -18.57 -4.39 -0.60
N LEU A 218 -18.31 -4.99 0.57
CA LEU A 218 -17.87 -4.25 1.75
C LEU A 218 -16.51 -3.58 1.54
N ARG A 219 -15.56 -4.24 0.86
CA ARG A 219 -14.28 -3.61 0.49
C ARG A 219 -14.49 -2.42 -0.45
N SER A 220 -15.36 -2.58 -1.45
CA SER A 220 -15.74 -1.50 -2.39
C SER A 220 -16.40 -0.32 -1.66
N PHE A 221 -17.31 -0.62 -0.73
CA PHE A 221 -17.95 0.36 0.15
C PHE A 221 -16.92 1.14 0.99
N LEU A 222 -16.01 0.44 1.67
CA LEU A 222 -14.98 1.07 2.50
C LEU A 222 -14.01 1.91 1.66
N LEU A 223 -13.67 1.47 0.44
CA LEU A 223 -12.87 2.29 -0.48
C LEU A 223 -13.57 3.62 -0.79
N ARG A 224 -14.87 3.57 -1.09
CA ARG A 224 -15.69 4.71 -1.52
C ARG A 224 -16.03 5.67 -0.38
N ASP A 225 -16.55 5.15 0.72
CA ASP A 225 -17.17 5.92 1.81
C ASP A 225 -16.27 5.98 3.07
N GLY A 226 -15.26 5.12 3.19
CA GLY A 226 -14.33 5.04 4.32
C GLY A 226 -13.18 6.03 4.31
N TYR A 227 -13.43 7.24 3.81
CA TYR A 227 -12.45 8.32 3.73
C TYR A 227 -12.30 9.07 5.07
N PRO A 228 -11.18 9.79 5.29
CA PRO A 228 -10.91 10.48 6.54
C PRO A 228 -11.92 11.57 6.82
N GLN A 229 -12.29 11.75 8.10
CA GLN A 229 -13.35 12.68 8.52
C GLN A 229 -14.73 12.37 7.91
N GLY A 230 -14.88 11.17 7.33
CA GLY A 230 -16.15 10.62 6.88
C GLY A 230 -16.91 9.91 7.99
N GLU A 231 -18.12 9.48 7.67
CA GLU A 231 -18.96 8.69 8.56
C GLU A 231 -19.61 7.56 7.75
N LEU A 232 -19.36 6.32 8.16
CA LEU A 232 -19.94 5.13 7.57
C LEU A 232 -21.37 4.97 8.11
N LYS A 233 -22.35 5.16 7.24
CA LYS A 233 -23.76 5.02 7.60
C LYS A 233 -24.19 3.56 7.57
N VAL A 234 -24.86 3.10 8.63
CA VAL A 234 -25.36 1.71 8.75
C VAL A 234 -26.24 1.33 7.57
N SER A 235 -27.10 2.24 7.11
CA SER A 235 -27.96 2.03 5.94
C SER A 235 -27.17 1.77 4.66
N ARG A 236 -26.02 2.43 4.46
CA ARG A 236 -25.17 2.25 3.28
C ARG A 236 -24.30 1.00 3.37
N ILE A 237 -23.98 0.56 4.58
CA ILE A 237 -23.37 -0.76 4.81
C ILE A 237 -24.37 -1.85 4.39
N SER A 238 -25.62 -1.77 4.86
CA SER A 238 -26.68 -2.71 4.50
C SER A 238 -26.98 -2.70 2.99
N GLU A 239 -26.97 -1.52 2.36
CA GLU A 239 -27.05 -1.38 0.90
C GLU A 239 -25.92 -2.15 0.19
N ALA A 240 -24.67 -1.99 0.64
CA ALA A 240 -23.54 -2.71 0.05
C ALA A 240 -23.68 -4.23 0.17
N ILE A 241 -24.17 -4.73 1.32
CA ILE A 241 -24.44 -6.16 1.52
C ILE A 241 -25.55 -6.64 0.56
N SER A 242 -26.62 -5.86 0.41
CA SER A 242 -27.73 -6.18 -0.51
C SER A 242 -27.32 -6.18 -1.98
N GLY A 243 -26.26 -5.42 -2.33
CA GLY A 243 -25.71 -5.39 -3.68
C GLY A 243 -24.92 -6.63 -4.07
N ALA A 244 -24.60 -7.50 -3.10
CA ALA A 244 -23.78 -8.68 -3.34
C ALA A 244 -24.52 -9.70 -4.21
N ASN A 245 -23.84 -10.19 -5.25
CA ASN A 245 -24.43 -11.15 -6.17
C ASN A 245 -24.82 -12.45 -5.44
N GLY A 246 -26.07 -12.89 -5.65
CA GLY A 246 -26.63 -14.09 -5.01
C GLY A 246 -27.16 -13.88 -3.60
N GLU A 247 -26.98 -12.69 -3.01
CA GLU A 247 -27.66 -12.32 -1.77
C GLU A 247 -29.18 -12.22 -2.02
N TYR A 248 -29.96 -12.78 -1.10
CA TYR A 248 -31.42 -12.70 -1.13
C TYR A 248 -31.97 -11.94 0.07
N SER A 249 -31.43 -12.21 1.26
CA SER A 249 -31.73 -11.45 2.46
C SER A 249 -30.59 -11.53 3.47
N HIS A 250 -30.39 -10.44 4.22
CA HIS A 250 -29.42 -10.36 5.30
C HIS A 250 -29.99 -9.62 6.51
N GLN A 251 -29.31 -9.79 7.63
CA GLN A 251 -29.45 -8.96 8.82
C GLN A 251 -28.06 -8.51 9.25
N LEU A 252 -27.83 -7.20 9.26
CA LEU A 252 -26.63 -6.59 9.81
C LEU A 252 -26.77 -6.49 11.33
N LEU A 253 -25.99 -7.29 12.06
CA LEU A 253 -25.99 -7.34 13.53
C LEU A 253 -24.94 -6.41 14.14
N ALA A 254 -23.83 -6.18 13.44
CA ALA A 254 -22.82 -5.19 13.79
C ALA A 254 -22.15 -4.64 12.52
N PRO A 255 -21.84 -3.34 12.44
CA PRO A 255 -22.08 -2.31 13.48
C PRO A 255 -23.55 -1.92 13.61
N ALA A 256 -23.99 -1.60 14.83
CA ALA A 256 -25.36 -1.16 15.12
C ALA A 256 -25.55 0.36 14.90
N ASP A 257 -24.48 1.14 15.08
CA ASP A 257 -24.44 2.58 14.91
C ASP A 257 -23.50 2.99 13.77
N ASN A 258 -23.65 4.23 13.32
CA ASN A 258 -22.72 4.78 12.32
C ASN A 258 -21.31 4.89 12.89
N ILE A 259 -20.30 4.79 12.02
CA ILE A 259 -18.89 4.82 12.42
C ILE A 259 -18.24 6.09 11.88
N SER A 260 -17.73 6.92 12.77
CA SER A 260 -16.93 8.10 12.40
C SER A 260 -15.47 7.73 12.19
N ILE A 261 -14.87 8.21 11.10
CA ILE A 261 -13.46 7.99 10.77
C ILE A 261 -12.66 9.24 11.14
N ALA A 262 -11.58 9.08 11.92
CA ALA A 262 -10.77 10.22 12.33
C ALA A 262 -10.00 10.85 11.16
N LYS A 263 -9.41 12.03 11.42
CA LYS A 263 -8.71 12.82 10.39
C LYS A 263 -7.49 12.10 9.79
N ASN A 264 -6.78 11.29 10.56
CA ASN A 264 -5.61 10.53 10.15
C ASN A 264 -5.90 9.05 9.91
N GLU A 265 -7.17 8.68 9.81
CA GLU A 265 -7.60 7.30 9.69
C GLU A 265 -8.18 7.02 8.30
N LEU A 266 -8.05 5.76 7.88
CA LEU A 266 -8.73 5.22 6.71
C LEU A 266 -9.46 3.95 7.12
N ALA A 267 -10.73 3.83 6.74
CA ALA A 267 -11.50 2.65 7.07
C ALA A 267 -11.01 1.45 6.26
N VAL A 268 -10.75 0.33 6.94
CA VAL A 268 -10.33 -0.93 6.32
C VAL A 268 -11.19 -2.06 6.83
N LEU A 269 -11.33 -3.11 6.02
CA LEU A 269 -12.13 -4.26 6.40
C LEU A 269 -11.48 -4.94 7.62
N GLY A 270 -12.24 -5.08 8.70
CA GLY A 270 -11.89 -5.90 9.85
C GLY A 270 -12.33 -7.35 9.65
N THR A 271 -12.74 -7.98 10.73
CA THR A 271 -13.22 -9.36 10.73
C THR A 271 -14.71 -9.38 10.35
N ILE A 272 -15.12 -10.36 9.54
CA ILE A 272 -16.53 -10.63 9.28
C ILE A 272 -16.91 -11.95 9.96
N SER A 273 -17.88 -11.90 10.85
CA SER A 273 -18.46 -13.09 11.49
C SER A 273 -19.88 -13.34 10.96
N TRP A 274 -20.21 -14.62 10.79
CA TRP A 274 -21.42 -15.08 10.10
C TRP A 274 -22.28 -15.96 11.03
N THR A 275 -23.61 -15.79 10.98
CA THR A 275 -24.60 -16.58 11.76
C THR A 275 -25.83 -16.90 10.93
#